data_AF-D7LZH4-F1
#
_entry.id   AF-D7LZH4-F1
#
_cell.length_a   1.000
_cell.length_b   1.000
_cell.length_c   1.000
_cell.angle_alpha   90.00
_cell.angle_beta   90.00
_cell.angle_gamma   90.00
#
_symmetry.space_group_name_H-M   'P 1'
#
loop_
_entity.id
_entity.type
_entity.pdbx_description
1 polymer ?
#
loop_
_entity_poly.entity_id
_entity_poly.type
_entity_poly.pdbx_seq_one_letter_code
_entity_poly.pdbx_strand_id
1 'polypeptide(L)'
;MRPSLKKPNPEADFKETSNIFGAKWKGISVEENKPYEEKYQADKEAYLQVITKEKREREAMKLLDDQQKQKTAMELLDQYLQFVQEAEQDNKKKAKKIKDPLKPKHPIFAYLIYANEGRAALKGENKSVIEVAKITGEEWKSLSEEQKAPYDQV
;
A
#
# COMPACT_ATOMS: atom_id res chain seq x y z
N MET A 1 8.56 58.20 9.32
CA MET A 1 8.02 59.29 10.18
C MET A 1 8.76 59.51 11.51
N ARG A 2 9.43 58.52 12.12
CA ARG A 2 10.12 58.69 13.42
C ARG A 2 11.39 59.59 13.48
N PRO A 3 12.20 59.82 12.42
CA PRO A 3 13.45 60.57 12.58
C PRO A 3 13.31 62.10 12.69
N SER A 4 12.17 62.68 12.29
CA SER A 4 12.09 64.13 12.05
C SER A 4 11.75 64.99 13.28
N LEU A 5 11.29 64.39 14.39
CA LEU A 5 10.77 65.13 15.55
C LEU A 5 11.68 65.11 16.79
N LYS A 6 12.83 64.43 16.72
CA LYS A 6 13.88 64.54 17.75
C LYS A 6 14.60 65.89 17.72
N LYS A 7 14.43 66.66 16.64
CA LYS A 7 15.04 67.99 16.44
C LYS A 7 14.41 69.12 17.28
N PRO A 8 13.06 69.22 17.42
CA PRO A 8 12.46 70.29 18.23
C PRO A 8 12.35 70.00 19.73
N ASN A 9 12.46 68.74 20.21
CA ASN A 9 12.41 68.44 21.65
C ASN A 9 13.36 67.28 22.02
N PRO A 10 14.69 67.53 22.06
CA PRO A 10 15.71 66.49 22.24
C PRO A 10 15.73 65.84 23.63
N GLU A 11 15.06 66.43 24.65
CA GLU A 11 14.97 65.89 26.02
C GLU A 11 13.60 65.28 26.38
N ALA A 12 12.62 65.27 25.48
CA ALA A 12 11.31 64.72 25.79
C ALA A 12 11.36 63.21 26.08
N ASP A 13 10.73 62.83 27.19
CA ASP A 13 10.56 61.42 27.57
C ASP A 13 9.74 60.65 26.51
N PHE A 14 9.96 59.35 26.38
CA PHE A 14 9.25 58.49 25.42
C PHE A 14 7.72 58.61 25.59
N LYS A 15 7.26 58.77 26.83
CA LYS A 15 5.84 58.95 27.16
C LYS A 15 5.28 60.27 26.61
N GLU A 16 6.02 61.36 26.74
CA GLU A 16 5.63 62.68 26.21
C GLU A 16 5.62 62.70 24.68
N THR A 17 6.66 62.14 24.05
CA THR A 17 6.71 62.01 22.59
C THR A 17 5.57 61.13 22.07
N SER A 18 5.27 60.00 22.73
CA SER A 18 4.14 59.13 22.37
C SER A 18 2.79 59.86 22.51
N ASN A 19 2.60 60.66 23.57
CA ASN A 19 1.40 61.47 23.75
C ASN A 19 1.26 62.55 22.65
N ILE A 20 2.35 63.22 22.28
CA ILE A 20 2.38 64.21 21.18
C ILE A 20 2.03 63.55 19.84
N PHE A 21 2.57 62.36 19.55
CA PHE A 21 2.22 61.60 18.35
C PHE A 21 0.75 61.20 18.33
N GLY A 22 0.21 60.73 19.45
CA GLY A 22 -1.22 60.37 19.57
C GLY A 22 -2.14 61.58 19.39
N ALA A 23 -1.79 62.72 19.97
CA ALA A 23 -2.53 63.98 19.80
C ALA A 23 -2.49 64.47 18.34
N LYS A 24 -1.31 64.41 17.70
CA LYS A 24 -1.16 64.77 16.28
C LYS A 24 -1.90 63.82 15.35
N TRP A 25 -1.91 62.52 15.65
CA TRP A 25 -2.66 61.52 14.88
C TRP A 25 -4.18 61.74 14.97
N LYS A 26 -4.70 62.09 16.16
CA LYS A 26 -6.11 62.43 16.33
C LYS A 26 -6.53 63.72 15.63
N GLY A 27 -5.59 64.64 15.40
CA GLY A 27 -5.82 65.92 14.73
C GLY A 27 -5.50 65.94 13.23
N ILE A 28 -5.02 64.83 12.66
CA ILE A 28 -4.77 64.70 11.22
C ILE A 28 -6.12 64.68 10.49
N SER A 29 -6.24 65.50 9.43
CA SER A 29 -7.43 65.49 8.58
C SER A 29 -7.56 64.15 7.85
N VAL A 30 -8.78 63.74 7.54
CA VAL A 30 -9.08 62.51 6.78
C VAL A 30 -8.30 62.46 5.46
N GLU A 31 -8.05 63.62 4.84
CA GLU A 31 -7.29 63.74 3.60
C GLU A 31 -5.79 63.44 3.76
N GLU A 32 -5.18 63.84 4.88
CA GLU A 32 -3.78 63.56 5.18
C GLU A 32 -3.58 62.11 5.65
N ASN A 33 -4.62 61.47 6.20
CA ASN A 33 -4.60 60.06 6.60
C ASN A 33 -4.86 59.10 5.42
N LYS A 34 -5.55 59.55 4.38
CA LYS A 34 -5.91 58.75 3.20
C LYS A 34 -4.75 57.93 2.59
N PRO A 35 -3.55 58.48 2.33
CA PRO A 35 -2.45 57.69 1.78
C PRO A 35 -1.93 56.59 2.73
N TYR A 36 -2.10 56.76 4.04
CA TYR A 36 -1.70 55.73 5.02
C TYR A 36 -2.70 54.57 5.07
N GLU A 37 -4.00 54.88 4.97
CA GLU A 37 -5.05 53.87 4.90
C GLU A 37 -4.94 53.07 3.59
N GLU A 38 -4.74 53.74 2.46
CA GLU A 38 -4.54 53.07 1.17
C GLU A 38 -3.31 52.16 1.19
N LYS A 39 -2.20 52.62 1.78
CA LYS A 39 -1.01 51.79 1.96
C LYS A 39 -1.28 50.59 2.87
N TYR A 40 -2.02 50.76 3.95
CA TYR A 40 -2.39 49.67 4.84
C TYR A 40 -3.26 48.62 4.13
N GLN A 41 -4.25 49.06 3.34
CA GLN A 41 -5.09 48.13 2.57
C GLN A 41 -4.26 47.39 1.51
N ALA A 42 -3.37 48.09 0.79
CA ALA A 42 -2.47 47.47 -0.17
C ALA A 42 -1.54 46.43 0.48
N ASP A 43 -0.93 46.75 1.62
CA ASP A 43 -0.06 45.84 2.37
C ASP A 43 -0.85 44.62 2.90
N LYS A 44 -2.08 44.84 3.37
CA LYS A 44 -2.99 43.78 3.82
C LYS A 44 -3.39 42.85 2.67
N GLU A 45 -3.75 43.41 1.51
CA GLU A 45 -4.10 42.64 0.32
C GLU A 45 -2.91 41.83 -0.18
N ALA A 46 -1.72 42.43 -0.24
CA ALA A 46 -0.48 41.74 -0.61
C ALA A 46 -0.19 40.58 0.35
N TYR A 47 -0.31 40.80 1.66
CA TYR A 47 -0.15 39.74 2.67
C TYR A 47 -1.15 38.60 2.47
N LEU A 48 -2.42 38.91 2.25
CA LEU A 48 -3.45 37.90 2.00
C LEU A 48 -3.18 37.11 0.71
N GLN A 49 -2.69 37.76 -0.35
CA GLN A 49 -2.29 37.09 -1.58
C GLN A 49 -1.12 36.13 -1.36
N VAL A 50 -0.09 36.56 -0.60
CA VAL A 50 1.05 35.71 -0.24
C VAL A 50 0.59 34.47 0.53
N ILE A 51 -0.17 34.65 1.61
CA ILE A 51 -0.69 33.53 2.41
C ILE A 51 -1.56 32.59 1.58
N THR A 52 -2.40 33.15 0.70
CA THR A 52 -3.26 32.33 -0.18
C THR A 52 -2.41 31.53 -1.17
N LYS A 53 -1.36 32.13 -1.73
CA LYS A 53 -0.43 31.46 -2.63
C LYS A 53 0.36 30.37 -1.92
N GLU A 54 0.94 30.67 -0.76
CA GLU A 54 1.67 29.70 0.07
C GLU A 54 0.79 28.53 0.47
N LYS A 55 -0.47 28.78 0.85
CA LYS A 55 -1.43 27.71 1.17
C LYS A 55 -1.67 26.79 -0.04
N ARG A 56 -1.86 27.37 -1.22
CA ARG A 56 -2.06 26.61 -2.47
C ARG A 56 -0.82 25.79 -2.83
N GLU A 57 0.37 26.38 -2.73
CA GLU A 57 1.63 25.70 -3.00
C GLU A 57 1.87 24.55 -2.02
N ARG A 58 1.60 24.76 -0.72
CA ARG A 58 1.69 23.72 0.30
C ARG A 58 0.72 22.57 0.04
N GLU A 59 -0.51 22.87 -0.35
CA GLU A 59 -1.52 21.86 -0.69
C GLU A 59 -1.11 21.06 -1.94
N ALA A 60 -0.60 21.75 -2.98
CA ALA A 60 -0.07 21.09 -4.18
C ALA A 60 1.13 20.18 -3.88
N MET A 61 2.06 20.63 -3.01
CA MET A 61 3.20 19.82 -2.57
C MET A 61 2.75 18.57 -1.79
N LYS A 62 1.75 18.71 -0.91
CA LYS A 62 1.19 17.58 -0.17
C LYS A 62 0.56 16.55 -1.12
N LEU A 63 -0.20 17.02 -2.11
CA LEU A 63 -0.81 16.13 -3.11
C LEU A 63 0.25 15.37 -3.91
N LEU A 64 1.35 16.03 -4.29
CA LEU A 64 2.45 15.39 -5.01
C LEU A 64 3.12 14.30 -4.16
N ASP A 65 3.39 14.56 -2.87
CA ASP A 65 3.95 13.58 -1.95
C ASP A 65 3.01 12.36 -1.77
N ASP A 66 1.71 12.61 -1.60
CA ASP A 66 0.70 11.55 -1.50
C ASP A 66 0.66 10.71 -2.79
N GLN A 67 0.71 11.35 -3.97
CA GLN A 67 0.78 10.66 -5.26
C GLN A 67 2.07 9.83 -5.43
N GLN A 68 3.22 10.36 -5.00
CA GLN A 68 4.48 9.62 -5.04
C GLN A 68 4.42 8.37 -4.14
N LYS A 69 3.91 8.50 -2.92
CA LYS A 69 3.71 7.37 -2.01
C LYS A 69 2.80 6.30 -2.61
N GLN A 70 1.68 6.71 -3.22
CA GLN A 70 0.77 5.79 -3.90
C GLN A 70 1.46 5.08 -5.07
N LYS A 71 2.22 5.81 -5.89
CA LYS A 71 2.96 5.24 -7.01
C LYS A 71 4.00 4.21 -6.54
N THR A 72 4.77 4.53 -5.51
CA THR A 72 5.75 3.60 -4.93
C THR A 72 5.09 2.36 -4.34
N ALA A 73 3.97 2.51 -3.63
CA ALA A 73 3.22 1.37 -3.11
C ALA A 73 2.71 0.45 -4.24
N MET A 74 2.25 1.03 -5.35
CA MET A 74 1.80 0.28 -6.51
C MET A 74 2.96 -0.45 -7.22
N GLU A 75 4.12 0.19 -7.35
CA GLU A 75 5.33 -0.41 -7.92
C GLU A 75 5.83 -1.60 -7.08
N LEU A 76 5.82 -1.47 -5.74
CA LEU A 76 6.15 -2.57 -4.84
C LEU A 76 5.18 -3.74 -4.96
N LEU A 77 3.89 -3.45 -5.13
CA LEU A 77 2.87 -4.49 -5.35
C LEU A 77 3.09 -5.21 -6.68
N ASP A 78 3.39 -4.48 -7.76
CA ASP A 78 3.68 -5.05 -9.07
C ASP A 78 4.92 -5.95 -9.01
N GLN A 79 5.99 -5.49 -8.35
CA GLN A 79 7.19 -6.28 -8.11
C GLN A 79 6.88 -7.56 -7.32
N TYR A 80 6.04 -7.49 -6.28
CA TYR A 80 5.62 -8.67 -5.51
C TYR A 80 4.81 -9.65 -6.37
N LEU A 81 3.86 -9.16 -7.17
CA LEU A 81 3.07 -10.00 -8.07
C LEU A 81 3.96 -10.70 -9.10
N GLN A 82 4.92 -9.98 -9.66
CA GLN A 82 5.92 -10.55 -10.58
C GLN A 82 6.73 -11.65 -9.90
N PHE A 83 7.21 -11.42 -8.67
CA PHE A 83 7.93 -12.43 -7.90
C PHE A 83 7.09 -13.70 -7.65
N VAL A 84 5.82 -13.56 -7.27
CA VAL A 84 4.92 -14.71 -7.07
C VAL A 84 4.72 -15.47 -8.40
N GLN A 85 4.50 -14.76 -9.51
CA GLN A 85 4.34 -15.39 -10.82
C GLN A 85 5.60 -16.14 -11.26
N GLU A 86 6.79 -15.57 -11.07
CA GLU A 86 8.06 -16.23 -11.36
C GLU A 86 8.26 -17.49 -10.52
N ALA A 87 7.97 -17.43 -9.22
CA ALA A 87 8.04 -18.58 -8.33
C ALA A 87 7.06 -19.70 -8.73
N GLU A 88 5.85 -19.36 -9.15
CA GLU A 88 4.89 -20.32 -9.70
C GLU A 88 5.36 -20.92 -11.03
N GLN A 89 5.93 -20.11 -11.92
CA GLN A 89 6.47 -20.60 -13.19
C GLN A 89 7.64 -21.54 -12.96
N ASP A 90 8.52 -21.25 -12.02
CA ASP A 90 9.64 -22.12 -11.66
C ASP A 90 9.15 -23.43 -11.03
N ASN A 91 8.14 -23.40 -10.18
CA ASN A 91 7.49 -24.61 -9.68
C ASN A 91 6.84 -25.42 -10.81
N LYS A 92 6.14 -24.77 -11.74
CA LYS A 92 5.58 -25.41 -12.94
C LYS A 92 6.68 -25.98 -13.84
N LYS A 93 7.81 -25.29 -14.03
CA LYS A 93 8.98 -25.78 -14.78
C LYS A 93 9.65 -26.96 -14.07
N LYS A 94 9.78 -26.96 -12.74
CA LYS A 94 10.26 -28.11 -11.96
C LYS A 94 9.34 -29.32 -12.08
N ALA A 95 8.02 -29.12 -12.08
CA ALA A 95 7.04 -30.19 -12.31
C ALA A 95 7.05 -30.71 -13.77
N LYS A 96 7.35 -29.84 -14.75
CA LYS A 96 7.47 -30.19 -16.18
C LYS A 96 8.85 -30.72 -16.58
N LYS A 97 9.92 -30.46 -15.81
CA LYS A 97 11.23 -31.10 -16.01
C LYS A 97 11.00 -32.60 -15.91
N ILE A 98 11.11 -33.21 -17.08
CA ILE A 98 10.65 -34.54 -17.42
C ILE A 98 11.25 -35.53 -16.42
N LYS A 99 10.37 -36.23 -15.69
CA LYS A 99 10.76 -37.50 -15.06
C LYS A 99 11.23 -38.39 -16.21
N ASP A 100 12.52 -38.69 -16.24
CA ASP A 100 13.20 -39.48 -17.28
C ASP A 100 12.25 -40.56 -17.82
N PRO A 101 11.85 -40.51 -19.11
CA PRO A 101 10.89 -41.44 -19.68
C PRO A 101 11.36 -42.90 -19.65
N LEU A 102 12.68 -43.10 -19.55
CA LEU A 102 13.32 -44.41 -19.46
C LEU A 102 13.57 -44.85 -18.02
N LYS A 103 13.32 -43.98 -17.03
CA LYS A 103 13.43 -44.38 -15.62
C LYS A 103 12.42 -45.49 -15.36
N PRO A 104 12.87 -46.70 -14.96
CA PRO A 104 11.96 -47.78 -14.64
C PRO A 104 11.01 -47.31 -13.53
N LYS A 105 9.72 -47.51 -13.74
CA LYS A 105 8.72 -47.27 -12.70
C LYS A 105 9.04 -48.21 -11.52
N HIS A 106 8.87 -47.72 -10.30
CA HIS A 106 9.01 -48.58 -9.13
C HIS A 106 8.04 -49.78 -9.24
N PRO A 107 8.43 -50.95 -8.72
CA PRO A 107 7.52 -52.09 -8.65
C PRO A 107 6.26 -51.67 -7.89
N ILE A 108 5.11 -52.03 -8.44
CA ILE A 108 3.82 -51.66 -7.89
C ILE A 108 3.60 -52.53 -6.65
N PHE A 109 3.38 -51.91 -5.49
CA PHE A 109 3.13 -52.65 -4.26
C PHE A 109 1.79 -53.41 -4.33
N ALA A 110 1.70 -54.56 -3.64
CA ALA A 110 0.51 -55.43 -3.63
C ALA A 110 -0.81 -54.69 -3.38
N TYR A 111 -0.84 -53.78 -2.41
CA TYR A 111 -2.01 -52.96 -2.12
C TYR A 111 -2.44 -52.09 -3.32
N LEU A 112 -1.50 -51.55 -4.10
CA LEU A 112 -1.84 -50.70 -5.25
C LEU A 112 -2.47 -51.49 -6.40
N ILE A 113 -2.10 -52.76 -6.55
CA ILE A 113 -2.71 -53.67 -7.53
C ILE A 113 -4.15 -53.94 -7.12
N TYR A 114 -4.36 -54.37 -5.87
CA TYR A 114 -5.68 -54.56 -5.29
C TYR A 114 -6.55 -53.29 -5.36
N ALA A 115 -5.97 -52.15 -5.01
CA ALA A 115 -6.66 -50.86 -5.03
C ALA A 115 -7.09 -50.45 -6.46
N ASN A 116 -6.35 -50.85 -7.49
CA ASN A 116 -6.73 -50.58 -8.87
C ASN A 116 -7.90 -51.47 -9.31
N GLU A 117 -7.92 -52.74 -8.89
CA GLU A 117 -9.04 -53.65 -9.14
C GLU A 117 -10.32 -53.17 -8.44
N GLY A 118 -10.22 -52.80 -7.15
CA GLY A 118 -11.36 -52.26 -6.40
C GLY A 118 -11.90 -50.96 -7.01
N ARG A 119 -11.01 -50.05 -7.46
CA ARG A 119 -11.43 -48.85 -8.20
C ARG A 119 -12.11 -49.17 -9.53
N ALA A 120 -11.62 -50.18 -10.26
CA ALA A 120 -12.21 -50.59 -11.53
C ALA A 120 -13.61 -51.21 -11.32
N ALA A 121 -13.78 -52.03 -10.29
CA ALA A 121 -15.07 -52.64 -9.93
C ALA A 121 -16.11 -51.58 -9.52
N LEU A 122 -15.69 -50.56 -8.78
CA LEU A 122 -16.58 -49.52 -8.24
C LEU A 122 -16.83 -48.34 -9.20
N LYS A 123 -16.22 -48.35 -10.40
CA LYS A 123 -16.29 -47.25 -11.39
C LYS A 123 -17.71 -46.98 -11.92
N GLY A 124 -18.61 -47.97 -11.84
CA GLY A 124 -20.01 -47.86 -12.29
C GLY A 124 -21.00 -47.41 -11.22
N GLU A 125 -20.59 -47.31 -9.95
CA GLU A 125 -21.52 -47.15 -8.82
C GLU A 125 -21.78 -45.68 -8.43
N ASN A 126 -21.36 -44.71 -9.24
CA ASN A 126 -21.48 -43.27 -8.96
C ASN A 126 -20.93 -42.86 -7.57
N LYS A 127 -19.90 -43.57 -7.10
CA LYS A 127 -19.17 -43.25 -5.86
C LYS A 127 -18.03 -42.28 -6.15
N SER A 128 -17.77 -41.35 -5.24
CA SER A 128 -16.63 -40.44 -5.37
C SER A 128 -15.30 -41.19 -5.22
N VAL A 129 -14.23 -40.66 -5.84
CA VAL A 129 -12.88 -41.25 -5.76
C VAL A 129 -12.42 -41.44 -4.31
N ILE A 130 -12.84 -40.57 -3.40
CA ILE A 130 -12.50 -40.62 -1.97
C ILE A 130 -13.22 -41.79 -1.29
N GLU A 131 -14.50 -42.01 -1.59
CA GLU A 131 -15.28 -43.11 -1.01
C GLU A 131 -14.77 -44.46 -1.49
N VAL A 132 -14.46 -44.57 -2.79
CA VAL A 132 -13.85 -45.78 -3.37
C VAL A 132 -12.52 -46.09 -2.69
N ALA A 133 -11.67 -45.09 -2.46
CA ALA A 133 -10.39 -45.28 -1.77
C ALA A 133 -10.56 -45.75 -0.31
N LYS A 134 -11.60 -45.27 0.40
CA LYS A 134 -11.91 -45.73 1.76
C LYS A 134 -12.36 -47.19 1.77
N ILE A 135 -13.32 -47.54 0.92
CA ILE A 135 -13.87 -48.91 0.81
C ILE A 135 -12.76 -49.91 0.53
N THR A 136 -11.97 -49.67 -0.53
CA THR A 136 -10.90 -50.60 -0.90
C THR A 136 -9.75 -50.63 0.13
N GLY A 137 -9.54 -49.55 0.89
CA GLY A 137 -8.59 -49.54 2.02
C GLY A 137 -9.05 -50.38 3.21
N GLU A 138 -10.34 -50.35 3.53
CA GLU A 138 -10.95 -51.14 4.61
C GLU A 138 -11.04 -52.62 4.25
N GLU A 139 -11.40 -52.94 3.00
CA GLU A 139 -11.42 -54.32 2.49
C GLU A 139 -10.01 -54.93 2.53
N TRP A 140 -8.98 -54.22 2.06
CA TRP A 140 -7.60 -54.70 2.12
C TRP A 140 -7.13 -54.99 3.55
N LYS A 141 -7.52 -54.16 4.53
CA LYS A 141 -7.19 -54.43 5.94
C LYS A 141 -7.88 -55.70 6.46
N SER A 142 -9.05 -56.02 5.92
CA SER A 142 -9.89 -57.16 6.33
C SER A 142 -9.52 -58.47 5.63
N LEU A 143 -8.74 -58.42 4.54
CA LEU A 143 -8.25 -59.61 3.83
C LEU A 143 -7.18 -60.38 4.62
N SER A 144 -7.24 -61.71 4.57
CA SER A 144 -6.24 -62.62 5.14
C SER A 144 -4.93 -62.64 4.32
N GLU A 145 -3.84 -63.15 4.90
CA GLU A 145 -2.56 -63.29 4.18
C GLU A 145 -2.69 -64.17 2.92
N GLU A 146 -3.52 -65.22 2.98
CA GLU A 146 -3.83 -66.08 1.82
C GLU A 146 -4.53 -65.32 0.69
N GLN A 147 -5.39 -64.37 1.03
CA GLN A 147 -6.10 -63.53 0.06
C GLN A 147 -5.23 -62.40 -0.49
N LYS A 148 -4.17 -62.01 0.24
CA LYS A 148 -3.18 -61.00 -0.18
C LYS A 148 -2.05 -61.59 -1.01
N ALA A 149 -1.75 -62.88 -0.81
CA ALA A 149 -0.66 -63.59 -1.48
C ALA A 149 -0.63 -63.45 -3.01
N PRO A 150 -1.76 -63.47 -3.75
CA PRO A 150 -1.75 -63.24 -5.21
C PRO A 150 -1.26 -61.86 -5.61
N TYR A 151 -1.39 -60.86 -4.73
CA TYR A 151 -0.98 -59.47 -4.98
C TYR A 151 0.48 -59.21 -4.57
N ASP A 152 1.04 -60.02 -3.66
CA ASP A 152 2.43 -59.92 -3.22
C ASP A 152 3.43 -60.55 -4.21
N GLN A 153 2.95 -61.36 -5.16
CA GLN A 153 3.77 -62.09 -6.13
C GLN A 153 3.91 -61.40 -7.51
N VAL A 154 3.40 -60.17 -7.65
CA VAL A 154 3.33 -59.43 -8.93
C VAL A 154 4.44 -58.39 -9.07
#